data_AF-A0A4Z2BQ23-F1
#
_entry.id   AF-A0A4Z2BQ23-F1
#
_cell.length_a   1.000
_cell.length_b   1.000
_cell.length_c   1.000
_cell.angle_alpha   90.00
_cell.angle_beta   90.00
_cell.angle_gamma   90.00
#
_symmetry.space_group_name_H-M   'P 1'
#
loop_
_entity.id
_entity.type
_entity.pdbx_description
1 polymer ?
#
loop_
_entity_poly.entity_id
_entity_poly.type
_entity_poly.pdbx_seq_one_letter_code
_entity_poly.pdbx_strand_id
1 'polypeptide(L)'
;MDVTARTFPGLLRLALLWVAHLSVTAQYAQECYPGGHRTLRNPYRTVDFDSTEIQNTAIQDLICDHSLLPGWYRFKINNKPAEMPTTCVEMNRCGTQAPVWLSLKDASLPRPGEVRQLSACATWQFFHGSTKDCCLFRIPITVRNCGDFLVYYLQPTQGCMGYCAKVTPDVGPKLCPPGEVEVNGRCKAAIPPLLSRPTISPELVGQSVHLRCSFIPPPWSQPLGFLVVWARRISHSMKVEIRQESTMKPFSLVEMDGVHFRLGETFSCSVATSTTNFGHSRSAPKESEGFFAGLKFFPESLNVAEDGREHEVAVLSTVPIPCFGINHQCGLPVVLSVHDPDHLGHEASNLALSACLPGAPAVPLQRWQLRPGHIFGHSGHGLRTRRKSTERDQCFSCARCTSAVEKLHPQHHESHSPRRSHFHLLLSD
;
A
#
# COMPACT_ATOMS: atom_id res chain seq x y z
N MET A 1 -67.54 -68.95 -14.45
CA MET A 1 -67.80 -67.73 -13.66
C MET A 1 -66.66 -67.64 -12.66
N ASP A 2 -65.80 -66.64 -12.62
CA ASP A 2 -65.55 -65.53 -13.51
C ASP A 2 -64.19 -64.92 -13.09
N VAL A 3 -63.51 -64.37 -14.08
CA VAL A 3 -62.45 -63.35 -14.06
C VAL A 3 -61.24 -63.50 -13.11
N THR A 4 -60.12 -63.83 -13.74
CA THR A 4 -58.73 -63.50 -13.43
C THR A 4 -58.51 -62.09 -12.85
N ALA A 5 -57.85 -62.00 -11.70
CA ALA A 5 -57.18 -60.78 -11.24
C ALA A 5 -55.67 -61.04 -11.08
N ARG A 6 -54.98 -61.11 -12.22
CA ARG A 6 -53.55 -60.78 -12.33
C ARG A 6 -53.45 -59.34 -12.79
N THR A 7 -52.36 -58.67 -12.42
CA THR A 7 -51.93 -57.29 -12.81
C THR A 7 -52.55 -56.18 -11.95
N PHE A 8 -51.89 -55.15 -11.43
CA PHE A 8 -50.57 -54.52 -11.66
C PHE A 8 -50.06 -53.86 -10.36
N PRO A 9 -48.83 -54.17 -9.86
CA PRO A 9 -48.12 -53.30 -8.92
C PRO A 9 -47.44 -52.10 -9.62
N GLY A 10 -47.58 -51.98 -10.95
CA GLY A 10 -46.93 -50.95 -11.77
C GLY A 10 -47.70 -49.63 -11.91
N LEU A 11 -49.03 -49.63 -11.80
CA LEU A 11 -49.85 -48.43 -12.04
C LEU A 11 -49.78 -47.42 -10.87
N LEU A 12 -49.62 -47.89 -9.63
CA LEU A 12 -49.48 -47.00 -8.47
C LEU A 12 -48.11 -46.31 -8.42
N ARG A 13 -47.05 -46.96 -8.94
CA ARG A 13 -45.71 -46.35 -9.08
C ARG A 13 -45.64 -45.36 -10.24
N LEU A 14 -46.33 -45.62 -11.34
CA LEU A 14 -46.42 -44.69 -12.48
C LEU A 14 -47.27 -43.45 -12.14
N ALA A 15 -48.36 -43.60 -11.39
CA ALA A 15 -49.15 -42.46 -10.91
C ALA A 15 -48.36 -41.55 -9.95
N LEU A 16 -47.57 -42.12 -9.04
CA LEU A 16 -46.69 -41.34 -8.15
C LEU A 16 -45.53 -40.67 -8.91
N LEU A 17 -45.02 -41.28 -9.98
CA LEU A 17 -44.01 -40.66 -10.85
C LEU A 17 -44.60 -39.54 -11.74
N TRP A 18 -45.88 -39.61 -12.11
CA TRP A 18 -46.57 -38.54 -12.84
C TRP A 18 -47.03 -37.39 -11.93
N VAL A 19 -47.38 -37.66 -10.67
CA VAL A 19 -47.66 -36.60 -9.67
C VAL A 19 -46.36 -35.95 -9.16
N ALA A 20 -45.25 -36.69 -9.11
CA ALA A 20 -43.93 -36.13 -8.80
C ALA A 20 -43.30 -35.33 -9.96
N HIS A 21 -43.80 -35.47 -11.20
CA HIS A 21 -43.35 -34.66 -12.33
C HIS A 21 -44.12 -33.34 -12.52
N LEU A 22 -45.17 -33.09 -11.73
CA LEU A 22 -46.01 -31.89 -11.85
C LEU A 22 -45.88 -30.91 -10.67
N SER A 23 -44.89 -31.05 -9.80
CA SER A 23 -44.64 -30.07 -8.73
C SER A 23 -43.16 -29.88 -8.37
N VAL A 24 -42.29 -29.81 -9.38
CA VAL A 24 -41.02 -29.06 -9.29
C VAL A 24 -40.83 -28.24 -10.56
N THR A 25 -41.79 -27.39 -10.89
CA THR A 25 -41.42 -26.14 -11.55
C THR A 25 -40.91 -25.23 -10.43
N ALA A 26 -39.61 -25.27 -10.16
CA ALA A 26 -38.98 -24.06 -9.65
C ALA A 26 -39.37 -22.97 -10.65
N GLN A 27 -40.26 -22.05 -10.26
CA GLN A 27 -40.63 -20.92 -11.11
C GLN A 27 -39.35 -20.11 -11.31
N TYR A 28 -38.65 -20.39 -12.41
CA TYR A 28 -37.53 -19.59 -12.85
C TYR A 28 -38.03 -18.16 -12.95
N ALA A 29 -37.42 -17.27 -12.18
CA ALA A 29 -37.79 -15.86 -12.16
C ALA A 29 -37.51 -15.26 -13.53
N GLN A 30 -38.55 -15.17 -14.37
CA GLN A 30 -38.45 -14.77 -15.77
C GLN A 30 -37.74 -13.41 -15.91
N GLU A 31 -37.98 -12.50 -14.97
CA GLU A 31 -37.38 -11.17 -14.88
C GLU A 31 -35.85 -11.18 -14.78
N CYS A 32 -35.24 -12.29 -14.36
CA CYS A 32 -33.79 -12.45 -14.28
C CYS A 32 -33.14 -12.89 -15.60
N TYR A 33 -33.91 -13.21 -16.63
CA TYR A 33 -33.40 -13.65 -17.93
C TYR A 33 -33.51 -12.55 -19.00
N PRO A 34 -32.69 -12.60 -20.06
CA PRO A 34 -32.84 -11.70 -21.21
C PRO A 34 -34.28 -11.74 -21.76
N GLY A 35 -34.91 -10.56 -21.87
CA GLY A 35 -36.30 -10.43 -22.31
C GLY A 35 -37.34 -10.45 -21.17
N GLY A 36 -36.96 -10.81 -19.95
CA GLY A 36 -37.84 -10.73 -18.77
C GLY A 36 -37.91 -9.37 -18.10
N HIS A 37 -36.98 -8.46 -18.43
CA HIS A 37 -36.95 -7.09 -17.95
C HIS A 37 -36.59 -6.12 -19.08
N ARG A 38 -36.99 -4.87 -18.93
CA ARG A 38 -36.62 -3.75 -19.81
C ARG A 38 -35.38 -3.06 -19.26
N THR A 39 -34.56 -2.48 -20.12
CA THR A 39 -33.39 -1.70 -19.67
C THR A 39 -33.63 -0.21 -19.84
N LEU A 40 -33.54 0.57 -18.76
CA LEU A 40 -33.51 2.02 -18.81
C LEU A 40 -32.09 2.48 -19.14
N ARG A 41 -31.88 2.92 -20.38
CA ARG A 41 -30.60 3.39 -20.93
C ARG A 41 -30.70 4.88 -21.22
N ASN A 42 -30.47 5.71 -20.21
CA ASN A 42 -30.36 7.16 -20.41
C ASN A 42 -29.19 7.65 -19.53
N PRO A 43 -28.15 8.25 -20.13
CA PRO A 43 -26.95 8.68 -19.40
C PRO A 43 -27.24 9.76 -18.34
N TYR A 44 -28.28 10.58 -18.55
CA TYR A 44 -28.66 11.66 -17.65
C TYR A 44 -29.27 11.15 -16.34
N ARG A 45 -29.68 9.87 -16.26
CA ARG A 45 -30.23 9.26 -15.03
C ARG A 45 -29.21 9.12 -13.88
N THR A 46 -27.94 9.43 -14.11
CA THR A 46 -26.91 9.35 -13.07
C THR A 46 -27.12 10.40 -11.98
N VAL A 47 -26.87 10.02 -10.71
CA VAL A 47 -26.95 10.95 -9.56
C VAL A 47 -26.02 12.16 -9.67
N ASP A 48 -24.95 12.05 -10.47
CA ASP A 48 -23.97 13.11 -10.67
C ASP A 48 -24.42 14.15 -11.70
N PHE A 49 -25.42 13.85 -12.53
CA PHE A 49 -25.87 14.74 -13.60
C PHE A 49 -26.74 15.86 -13.04
N ASP A 50 -26.36 17.10 -13.31
CA ASP A 50 -27.10 18.30 -12.94
C ASP A 50 -28.11 18.66 -14.05
N SER A 51 -29.37 18.78 -13.67
CA SER A 51 -30.51 19.00 -14.57
C SER A 51 -30.93 20.47 -14.65
N THR A 52 -30.25 21.37 -13.93
CA THR A 52 -30.57 22.80 -13.91
C THR A 52 -30.43 23.46 -15.28
N GLU A 53 -29.42 23.07 -16.06
CA GLU A 53 -29.21 23.59 -17.41
C GLU A 53 -30.33 23.18 -18.37
N ILE A 54 -30.74 21.91 -18.34
CA ILE A 54 -31.85 21.39 -19.15
C ILE A 54 -33.17 22.09 -18.80
N GLN A 55 -33.42 22.36 -17.51
CA GLN A 55 -34.63 23.07 -17.08
C GLN A 55 -34.78 24.46 -17.71
N ASN A 56 -33.66 25.16 -17.92
CA ASN A 56 -33.67 26.52 -18.45
C ASN A 56 -33.66 26.56 -19.99
N THR A 57 -33.09 25.54 -20.63
CA THR A 57 -32.79 25.57 -22.08
C THR A 57 -33.65 24.61 -22.90
N ALA A 58 -34.02 23.46 -22.33
CA ALA A 58 -34.68 22.36 -23.02
C ALA A 58 -35.57 21.55 -22.06
N ILE A 59 -36.56 22.19 -21.44
CA ILE A 59 -37.41 21.56 -20.41
C ILE A 59 -38.12 20.28 -20.88
N GLN A 60 -38.35 20.14 -22.18
CA GLN A 60 -38.96 18.94 -22.78
C GLN A 60 -38.03 17.71 -22.77
N ASP A 61 -36.72 17.91 -22.58
CA ASP A 61 -35.72 16.83 -22.52
C ASP A 61 -35.52 16.28 -21.11
N LEU A 62 -36.25 16.82 -20.11
CA LEU A 62 -36.29 16.27 -18.77
C LEU A 62 -36.82 14.84 -18.78
N ILE A 63 -36.22 14.01 -17.93
CA ILE A 63 -36.70 12.67 -17.66
C ILE A 63 -37.98 12.77 -16.82
N CYS A 64 -39.08 12.39 -17.45
CA CYS A 64 -40.40 12.27 -16.84
C CYS A 64 -40.92 10.82 -16.99
N ASP A 65 -40.82 10.03 -15.92
CA ASP A 65 -41.25 8.62 -15.89
C ASP A 65 -42.76 8.44 -15.65
N HIS A 66 -43.58 9.48 -15.82
CA HIS A 66 -45.05 9.36 -15.71
C HIS A 66 -45.67 8.51 -16.82
N SER A 67 -44.95 8.35 -17.94
CA SER A 67 -45.34 7.51 -19.07
C SER A 67 -44.68 6.12 -19.03
N LEU A 68 -43.90 5.83 -17.99
CA LEU A 68 -43.25 4.54 -17.82
C LEU A 68 -44.30 3.45 -17.60
N LEU A 69 -44.33 2.46 -18.48
CA LEU A 69 -45.24 1.31 -18.32
C LEU A 69 -44.84 0.48 -17.09
N PRO A 70 -45.80 -0.05 -16.30
CA PRO A 70 -45.49 -0.96 -15.20
C PRO A 70 -44.71 -2.19 -15.68
N GLY A 71 -43.70 -2.62 -14.91
CA GLY A 71 -42.96 -3.84 -15.22
C GLY A 71 -41.57 -3.91 -14.59
N TRP A 72 -40.83 -4.97 -14.90
CA TRP A 72 -39.46 -5.17 -14.44
C TRP A 72 -38.47 -4.36 -15.27
N TYR A 73 -37.64 -3.58 -14.59
CA TYR A 73 -36.61 -2.73 -15.18
C TYR A 73 -35.25 -2.99 -14.55
N ARG A 74 -34.22 -2.77 -15.38
CA ARG A 74 -32.81 -2.71 -14.99
C ARG A 74 -32.22 -1.39 -15.49
N PHE A 75 -31.33 -0.78 -14.72
CA PHE A 75 -30.68 0.46 -15.13
C PHE A 75 -29.32 0.22 -15.79
N LYS A 76 -28.99 1.05 -16.77
CA LYS A 76 -27.63 1.17 -17.31
C LYS A 76 -27.30 2.63 -17.61
N ILE A 77 -26.11 3.07 -17.21
CA ILE A 77 -25.56 4.40 -17.52
C ILE A 77 -24.32 4.19 -18.38
N ASN A 78 -24.26 4.79 -19.57
CA ASN A 78 -23.13 4.65 -20.49
C ASN A 78 -22.68 3.19 -20.69
N ASN A 79 -23.66 2.30 -20.93
CA ASN A 79 -23.50 0.84 -21.02
C ASN A 79 -22.97 0.11 -19.78
N LYS A 80 -22.68 0.80 -18.67
CA LYS A 80 -22.28 0.20 -17.39
C LYS A 80 -23.50 -0.21 -16.55
N PRO A 81 -23.40 -1.27 -15.73
CA PRO A 81 -24.42 -1.61 -14.74
C PRO A 81 -24.67 -0.44 -13.78
N ALA A 82 -25.94 -0.21 -13.47
CA ALA A 82 -26.34 0.82 -12.53
C ALA A 82 -27.53 0.32 -11.72
N GLU A 83 -27.66 0.83 -10.50
CA GLU A 83 -28.71 0.44 -9.56
C GLU A 83 -29.35 1.71 -8.97
N MET A 84 -30.58 1.61 -8.48
CA MET A 84 -31.21 2.76 -7.82
C MET A 84 -30.40 3.17 -6.57
N PRO A 85 -30.06 4.45 -6.39
CA PRO A 85 -29.34 4.90 -5.20
C PRO A 85 -30.19 4.67 -3.95
N THR A 86 -29.55 4.20 -2.87
CA THR A 86 -30.21 3.94 -1.57
C THR A 86 -30.11 5.12 -0.60
N THR A 87 -29.51 6.22 -1.04
CA THR A 87 -29.32 7.47 -0.30
C THR A 87 -30.11 8.58 -0.97
N CYS A 88 -30.56 9.56 -0.18
CA CYS A 88 -31.26 10.72 -0.70
C CYS A 88 -30.46 11.41 -1.82
N VAL A 89 -31.13 11.70 -2.92
CA VAL A 89 -30.58 12.42 -4.07
C VAL A 89 -31.14 13.84 -4.05
N GLU A 90 -30.27 14.83 -4.25
CA GLU A 90 -30.66 16.23 -4.27
C GLU A 90 -31.58 16.55 -5.44
N MET A 91 -32.45 17.56 -5.29
CA MET A 91 -33.29 18.07 -6.37
C MET A 91 -32.47 18.45 -7.60
N ASN A 92 -33.10 18.43 -8.77
CA ASN A 92 -32.47 18.77 -10.04
C ASN A 92 -31.30 17.85 -10.43
N ARG A 93 -31.24 16.63 -9.91
CA ARG A 93 -30.28 15.59 -10.33
C ARG A 93 -30.95 14.51 -11.18
N CYS A 94 -30.14 13.65 -11.79
CA CYS A 94 -30.61 12.51 -12.59
C CYS A 94 -31.44 12.89 -13.82
N GLY A 95 -31.22 14.08 -14.37
CA GLY A 95 -31.93 14.60 -15.54
C GLY A 95 -33.41 14.89 -15.28
N THR A 96 -33.81 15.11 -14.02
CA THR A 96 -35.20 15.37 -13.62
C THR A 96 -35.27 16.45 -12.54
N GLN A 97 -36.44 17.05 -12.33
CA GLN A 97 -36.65 18.03 -11.25
C GLN A 97 -36.85 17.36 -9.89
N ALA A 98 -37.55 16.21 -9.90
CA ALA A 98 -37.91 15.42 -8.73
C ALA A 98 -37.26 14.03 -8.83
N PRO A 99 -36.02 13.87 -8.34
CA PRO A 99 -35.31 12.61 -8.41
C PRO A 99 -35.91 11.57 -7.47
N VAL A 100 -36.08 10.35 -7.99
CA VAL A 100 -36.64 9.20 -7.28
C VAL A 100 -35.54 8.20 -6.95
N TRP A 101 -35.37 7.90 -5.66
CA TRP A 101 -34.34 7.01 -5.11
C TRP A 101 -34.96 5.91 -4.24
N LEU A 102 -34.21 4.84 -3.96
CA LEU A 102 -34.72 3.69 -3.21
C LEU A 102 -34.57 3.90 -1.70
N SER A 103 -35.67 3.95 -0.96
CA SER A 103 -35.63 4.04 0.50
C SER A 103 -35.58 2.65 1.13
N LEU A 104 -34.50 2.41 1.85
CA LEU A 104 -34.32 1.18 2.61
C LEU A 104 -34.95 1.23 4.00
N LYS A 105 -35.15 2.41 4.59
CA LYS A 105 -35.57 2.58 6.00
C LYS A 105 -34.76 1.64 6.92
N ASP A 106 -35.42 0.69 7.58
CA ASP A 106 -34.82 -0.33 8.45
C ASP A 106 -34.59 -1.68 7.75
N ALA A 107 -34.89 -1.78 6.45
CA ALA A 107 -34.73 -3.00 5.65
C ALA A 107 -33.40 -3.00 4.89
N SER A 108 -32.86 -4.19 4.64
CA SER A 108 -31.74 -4.38 3.71
C SER A 108 -32.24 -4.64 2.28
N LEU A 109 -31.34 -4.54 1.30
CA LEU A 109 -31.60 -5.07 -0.04
C LEU A 109 -31.83 -6.59 -0.01
N PRO A 110 -32.61 -7.17 -0.95
CA PRO A 110 -32.83 -8.61 -1.03
C PRO A 110 -31.52 -9.38 -1.25
N ARG A 111 -31.40 -10.55 -0.62
CA ARG A 111 -30.30 -11.49 -0.90
C ARG A 111 -30.48 -12.14 -2.28
N PRO A 112 -29.43 -12.70 -2.90
CA PRO A 112 -29.55 -13.41 -4.17
C PRO A 112 -30.71 -14.43 -4.18
N GLY A 113 -31.55 -14.36 -5.21
CA GLY A 113 -32.75 -15.18 -5.36
C GLY A 113 -34.00 -14.65 -4.65
N GLU A 114 -33.85 -13.72 -3.70
CA GLU A 114 -34.97 -13.14 -2.96
C GLU A 114 -35.64 -11.98 -3.72
N VAL A 115 -36.92 -11.79 -3.40
CA VAL A 115 -37.73 -10.63 -3.79
C VAL A 115 -38.16 -9.88 -2.54
N ARG A 116 -38.18 -8.55 -2.60
CA ARG A 116 -38.54 -7.69 -1.46
C ARG A 116 -39.35 -6.50 -1.91
N GLN A 117 -40.45 -6.24 -1.21
CA GLN A 117 -41.20 -4.99 -1.35
C GLN A 117 -40.49 -3.89 -0.58
N LEU A 118 -40.20 -2.78 -1.26
CA LEU A 118 -39.55 -1.59 -0.72
C LEU A 118 -40.35 -0.35 -1.14
N SER A 119 -39.88 0.83 -0.76
CA SER A 119 -40.47 2.11 -1.19
C SER A 119 -39.40 2.95 -1.87
N ALA A 120 -39.71 3.51 -3.03
CA ALA A 120 -38.95 4.61 -3.59
C ALA A 120 -39.48 5.94 -3.07
N CYS A 121 -38.60 6.92 -2.94
CA CYS A 121 -38.87 8.25 -2.43
C CYS A 121 -38.53 9.28 -3.50
N ALA A 122 -39.42 10.23 -3.74
CA ALA A 122 -39.13 11.41 -4.55
C ALA A 122 -38.68 12.56 -3.65
N THR A 123 -37.52 13.14 -3.95
CA THR A 123 -37.03 14.34 -3.28
C THR A 123 -37.71 15.57 -3.87
N TRP A 124 -38.32 16.41 -3.02
CA TRP A 124 -38.91 17.68 -3.43
C TRP A 124 -38.86 18.70 -2.29
N GLN A 125 -38.90 19.99 -2.63
CA GLN A 125 -38.94 21.09 -1.66
C GLN A 125 -40.02 22.10 -2.07
N PHE A 126 -40.88 22.49 -1.13
CA PHE A 126 -41.81 23.59 -1.32
C PHE A 126 -41.20 24.89 -0.79
N PHE A 127 -41.01 25.87 -1.68
CA PHE A 127 -40.53 27.24 -1.41
C PHE A 127 -39.10 27.37 -0.85
N HIS A 128 -38.46 28.51 -1.16
CA HIS A 128 -37.14 28.88 -0.64
C HIS A 128 -37.22 29.14 0.88
N GLY A 129 -37.06 28.09 1.70
CA GLY A 129 -36.98 28.24 3.16
C GLY A 129 -37.47 27.06 4.01
N SER A 130 -38.12 26.05 3.43
CA SER A 130 -38.55 24.85 4.19
C SER A 130 -37.46 23.78 4.27
N THR A 131 -37.52 22.91 5.27
CA THR A 131 -36.65 21.72 5.38
C THR A 131 -36.80 20.84 4.13
N LYS A 132 -35.69 20.49 3.48
CA LYS A 132 -35.68 19.58 2.32
C LYS A 132 -36.30 18.23 2.73
N ASP A 133 -37.44 17.86 2.15
CA ASP A 133 -38.02 16.55 2.35
C ASP A 133 -37.50 15.58 1.28
N CYS A 134 -36.55 14.74 1.70
CA CYS A 134 -35.98 13.69 0.86
C CYS A 134 -36.98 12.60 0.46
N CYS A 135 -38.18 12.56 1.04
CA CYS A 135 -39.18 11.55 0.73
C CYS A 135 -40.61 12.13 0.81
N LEU A 136 -40.87 13.16 0.00
CA LEU A 136 -42.19 13.78 -0.07
C LEU A 136 -43.23 12.81 -0.66
N PHE A 137 -42.89 12.15 -1.76
CA PHE A 137 -43.74 11.13 -2.39
C PHE A 137 -43.14 9.75 -2.23
N ARG A 138 -43.98 8.78 -1.85
CA ARG A 138 -43.61 7.38 -1.71
C ARG A 138 -44.24 6.56 -2.83
N ILE A 139 -43.42 5.78 -3.51
CA ILE A 139 -43.83 4.92 -4.61
C ILE A 139 -43.51 3.47 -4.20
N PRO A 140 -44.49 2.55 -4.20
CA PRO A 140 -44.22 1.15 -3.89
C PRO A 140 -43.39 0.53 -5.01
N ILE A 141 -42.29 -0.14 -4.67
CA ILE A 141 -41.46 -0.85 -5.64
C ILE A 141 -41.16 -2.26 -5.15
N THR A 142 -41.09 -3.20 -6.08
CA THR A 142 -40.59 -4.55 -5.78
C THR A 142 -39.17 -4.69 -6.31
N VAL A 143 -38.25 -5.19 -5.50
CA VAL A 143 -36.86 -5.43 -5.90
C VAL A 143 -36.59 -6.93 -5.85
N ARG A 144 -36.09 -7.51 -6.93
CA ARG A 144 -35.55 -8.88 -6.93
C ARG A 144 -34.05 -8.83 -7.16
N ASN A 145 -33.33 -9.67 -6.42
CA ASN A 145 -31.92 -9.91 -6.65
C ASN A 145 -31.73 -11.17 -7.51
N CYS A 146 -31.24 -10.99 -8.73
CA CYS A 146 -30.97 -12.08 -9.68
C CYS A 146 -29.58 -12.72 -9.49
N GLY A 147 -28.88 -12.39 -8.40
CA GLY A 147 -27.50 -12.79 -8.13
C GLY A 147 -26.51 -11.80 -8.71
N ASP A 148 -26.50 -11.64 -10.03
CA ASP A 148 -25.53 -10.79 -10.74
C ASP A 148 -26.00 -9.32 -10.86
N PHE A 149 -27.28 -9.02 -10.66
CA PHE A 149 -27.89 -7.69 -10.75
C PHE A 149 -29.23 -7.63 -10.04
N LEU A 150 -29.70 -6.42 -9.71
CA LEU A 150 -31.06 -6.19 -9.24
C LEU A 150 -31.99 -5.87 -10.42
N VAL A 151 -33.24 -6.27 -10.28
CA VAL A 151 -34.35 -5.80 -11.12
C VAL A 151 -35.43 -5.18 -10.26
N TYR A 152 -36.04 -4.13 -10.78
CA TYR A 152 -37.00 -3.30 -10.08
C TYR A 152 -38.32 -3.35 -10.80
N TYR A 153 -39.38 -3.76 -10.12
CA TYR A 153 -40.73 -3.60 -10.61
C TYR A 153 -41.14 -2.14 -10.41
N LEU A 154 -41.05 -1.35 -11.48
CA LEU A 154 -41.35 0.08 -11.47
C LEU A 154 -42.76 0.34 -11.97
N GLN A 155 -43.32 1.45 -11.51
CA GLN A 155 -44.64 1.95 -11.92
C GLN A 155 -44.49 3.38 -12.46
N PRO A 156 -45.44 3.88 -13.27
CA PRO A 156 -45.42 5.27 -13.70
C PRO A 156 -45.46 6.23 -12.50
N THR A 157 -44.67 7.30 -12.57
CA THR A 157 -44.60 8.30 -11.50
C THR A 157 -45.80 9.27 -11.54
N GLN A 158 -46.14 9.86 -10.40
CA GLN A 158 -47.15 10.92 -10.34
C GLN A 158 -46.56 12.27 -10.78
N GLY A 159 -46.87 12.70 -11.99
CA GLY A 159 -46.24 13.89 -12.58
C GLY A 159 -44.81 13.64 -13.06
N CYS A 160 -44.12 14.70 -13.50
CA CYS A 160 -42.76 14.58 -14.04
C CYS A 160 -41.74 14.37 -12.93
N MET A 161 -41.49 13.10 -12.60
CA MET A 161 -40.42 12.64 -11.72
C MET A 161 -39.60 11.57 -12.45
N GLY A 162 -38.36 11.35 -12.04
CA GLY A 162 -37.46 10.41 -12.73
C GLY A 162 -36.76 9.44 -11.78
N TYR A 163 -36.79 8.15 -12.11
CA TYR A 163 -36.01 7.13 -11.41
C TYR A 163 -34.51 7.32 -11.67
N CYS A 164 -33.78 7.65 -10.59
CA CYS A 164 -32.34 7.78 -10.59
C CYS A 164 -31.65 6.42 -10.67
N ALA A 165 -30.43 6.45 -11.21
CA ALA A 165 -29.51 5.34 -11.12
C ALA A 165 -28.14 5.85 -10.69
N LYS A 166 -27.38 5.02 -9.98
CA LYS A 166 -25.97 5.25 -9.70
C LYS A 166 -25.21 4.10 -10.35
N VAL A 167 -24.17 4.43 -11.12
CA VAL A 167 -23.25 3.43 -11.66
C VAL A 167 -22.77 2.61 -10.47
N THR A 168 -23.04 1.31 -10.48
CA THR A 168 -22.40 0.44 -9.50
C THR A 168 -20.93 0.50 -9.84
N PRO A 169 -20.03 0.89 -8.91
CA PRO A 169 -18.61 0.67 -9.14
C PRO A 169 -18.51 -0.79 -9.54
N ASP A 170 -17.85 -1.08 -10.67
CA ASP A 170 -17.70 -2.44 -11.15
C ASP A 170 -17.27 -3.27 -9.95
N VAL A 171 -18.23 -4.03 -9.40
CA VAL A 171 -17.88 -5.22 -8.66
C VAL A 171 -17.21 -6.01 -9.76
N GLY A 172 -15.88 -6.02 -9.71
CA GLY A 172 -15.04 -6.59 -10.74
C GLY A 172 -15.60 -7.94 -11.17
N PRO A 173 -15.31 -8.35 -12.42
CA PRO A 173 -15.93 -9.51 -13.02
C PRO A 173 -15.83 -10.69 -12.05
N LYS A 174 -16.96 -11.40 -11.88
CA LYS A 174 -17.20 -12.53 -10.95
C LYS A 174 -15.95 -12.89 -10.15
N LEU A 175 -15.87 -12.39 -8.91
CA LEU A 175 -14.80 -12.78 -8.00
C LEU A 175 -14.70 -14.30 -8.02
N CYS A 176 -13.60 -14.77 -8.57
CA CYS A 176 -13.22 -16.16 -8.49
C CYS A 176 -13.19 -16.56 -7.01
N PRO A 177 -13.41 -17.86 -6.69
CA PRO A 177 -13.30 -18.36 -5.33
C PRO A 177 -12.03 -17.82 -4.65
N PRO A 178 -12.04 -17.57 -3.33
CA PRO A 178 -10.85 -17.11 -2.60
C PRO A 178 -9.62 -17.96 -2.96
N GLY A 179 -8.59 -17.33 -3.51
CA GLY A 179 -7.39 -18.02 -4.01
C GLY A 179 -7.31 -18.17 -5.53
N GLU A 180 -8.30 -17.68 -6.28
CA GLU A 180 -8.31 -17.65 -7.74
C GLU A 180 -8.42 -16.22 -8.29
N VAL A 181 -7.86 -15.98 -9.47
CA VAL A 181 -7.96 -14.73 -10.24
C VAL A 181 -8.51 -15.02 -11.62
N GLU A 182 -9.28 -14.08 -12.16
CA GLU A 182 -9.81 -14.21 -13.51
C GLU A 182 -8.71 -13.96 -14.53
N VAL A 183 -8.42 -14.98 -15.35
CA VAL A 183 -7.50 -14.90 -16.48
C VAL A 183 -8.25 -15.35 -17.73
N ASN A 184 -8.51 -14.41 -18.65
CA ASN A 184 -9.25 -14.64 -19.90
C ASN A 184 -10.67 -15.21 -19.66
N GLY A 185 -11.43 -14.67 -18.70
CA GLY A 185 -12.80 -15.12 -18.42
C GLY A 185 -12.91 -16.47 -17.70
N ARG A 186 -11.79 -17.04 -17.24
CA ARG A 186 -11.75 -18.26 -16.42
C ARG A 186 -11.03 -17.98 -15.11
N CYS A 187 -11.59 -18.51 -14.03
CA CYS A 187 -10.93 -18.49 -12.74
C CYS A 187 -9.76 -19.49 -12.74
N LYS A 188 -8.58 -18.99 -12.37
CA LYS A 188 -7.36 -19.77 -12.22
C LYS A 188 -6.76 -19.48 -10.86
N ALA A 189 -6.09 -20.48 -10.27
CA ALA A 189 -5.36 -20.28 -9.02
C ALA A 189 -4.42 -19.07 -9.11
N ALA A 190 -4.57 -18.15 -8.16
CA ALA A 190 -3.77 -16.94 -8.07
C ALA A 190 -2.31 -17.33 -7.77
N ILE A 191 -1.38 -16.70 -8.47
CA ILE A 191 0.04 -16.93 -8.20
C ILE A 191 0.33 -16.40 -6.78
N PRO A 192 0.87 -17.23 -5.88
CA PRO A 192 1.01 -16.86 -4.48
C PRO A 192 2.05 -15.75 -4.34
N PRO A 193 1.75 -14.63 -3.66
CA PRO A 193 2.76 -13.64 -3.31
C PRO A 193 3.73 -14.21 -2.26
N LEU A 194 4.87 -13.55 -2.08
CA LEU A 194 5.77 -13.89 -0.99
C LEU A 194 5.08 -13.71 0.37
N LEU A 195 5.27 -14.69 1.26
CA LEU A 195 4.71 -14.66 2.61
C LEU A 195 5.47 -13.68 3.51
N SER A 196 6.80 -13.70 3.43
CA SER A 196 7.69 -12.82 4.19
C SER A 196 8.24 -11.71 3.31
N ARG A 197 8.67 -10.61 3.94
CA ARG A 197 9.42 -9.55 3.26
C ARG A 197 10.79 -10.09 2.85
N PRO A 198 11.29 -9.76 1.65
CA PRO A 198 12.67 -10.05 1.29
C PRO A 198 13.64 -9.27 2.19
N THR A 199 14.85 -9.79 2.36
CA THR A 199 15.90 -9.19 3.18
C THR A 199 17.11 -8.89 2.31
N ILE A 200 17.66 -7.68 2.45
CA ILE A 200 18.93 -7.30 1.84
C ILE A 200 20.05 -7.56 2.84
N SER A 201 21.05 -8.33 2.42
CA SER A 201 22.27 -8.57 3.17
C SER A 201 23.48 -8.25 2.30
N PRO A 202 24.54 -7.67 2.85
CA PRO A 202 25.77 -7.47 2.10
C PRO A 202 26.60 -8.77 2.09
N GLU A 203 27.28 -9.05 0.99
CA GLU A 203 28.14 -10.22 0.83
C GLU A 203 29.44 -9.81 0.13
N LEU A 204 30.56 -10.37 0.56
CA LEU A 204 31.83 -10.23 -0.14
C LEU A 204 31.99 -11.41 -1.09
N VAL A 205 31.96 -11.15 -2.40
CA VAL A 205 32.14 -12.17 -3.44
C VAL A 205 33.45 -11.88 -4.17
N GLY A 206 34.46 -12.71 -3.89
CA GLY A 206 35.82 -12.44 -4.33
C GLY A 206 36.33 -11.15 -3.70
N GLN A 207 36.59 -10.14 -4.52
CA GLN A 207 37.06 -8.83 -4.08
C GLN A 207 35.99 -7.73 -4.08
N SER A 208 34.78 -8.05 -4.55
CA SER A 208 33.71 -7.07 -4.74
C SER A 208 32.62 -7.24 -3.70
N VAL A 209 32.15 -6.11 -3.17
CA VAL A 209 31.00 -6.07 -2.27
C VAL A 209 29.73 -6.16 -3.10
N HIS A 210 28.84 -7.06 -2.70
CA HIS A 210 27.56 -7.27 -3.34
C HIS A 210 26.43 -7.08 -2.33
N LEU A 211 25.27 -6.66 -2.82
CA LEU A 211 24.02 -6.70 -2.08
C LEU A 211 23.22 -7.91 -2.57
N ARG A 212 22.80 -8.73 -1.62
CA ARG A 212 21.96 -9.90 -1.86
C ARG A 212 20.56 -9.63 -1.36
N CYS A 213 19.58 -9.65 -2.26
CA CYS A 213 18.17 -9.72 -1.88
C CYS A 213 17.76 -11.19 -1.79
N SER A 214 17.49 -11.67 -0.57
CA SER A 214 17.09 -13.05 -0.30
C SER A 214 15.61 -13.13 0.09
N PHE A 215 14.92 -14.19 -0.34
CA PHE A 215 13.52 -14.42 -0.02
C PHE A 215 13.18 -15.91 0.02
N ILE A 216 12.08 -16.25 0.67
CA ILE A 216 11.61 -17.63 0.80
C ILE A 216 10.51 -17.86 -0.25
N PRO A 217 10.72 -18.78 -1.22
CA PRO A 217 9.68 -19.15 -2.18
C PRO A 217 8.41 -19.64 -1.48
N PRO A 218 7.21 -19.19 -1.91
CA PRO A 218 5.96 -19.71 -1.38
C PRO A 218 5.72 -21.15 -1.85
N PRO A 219 4.98 -21.97 -1.09
CA PRO A 219 4.62 -23.32 -1.52
C PRO A 219 3.72 -23.25 -2.76
N TRP A 220 4.15 -23.91 -3.85
CA TRP A 220 3.40 -23.98 -5.10
C TRP A 220 3.65 -25.32 -5.80
N SER A 221 2.66 -25.79 -6.56
CA SER A 221 2.72 -27.09 -7.24
C SER A 221 3.67 -27.11 -8.46
N GLN A 222 4.07 -25.94 -8.97
CA GLN A 222 4.92 -25.79 -10.15
C GLN A 222 6.15 -24.91 -9.83
N PRO A 223 7.25 -25.01 -10.61
CA PRO A 223 8.37 -24.09 -10.48
C PRO A 223 7.92 -22.65 -10.70
N LEU A 224 8.27 -21.75 -9.77
CA LEU A 224 7.98 -20.33 -9.86
C LEU A 224 9.22 -19.56 -10.31
N GLY A 225 9.01 -18.57 -11.16
CA GLY A 225 9.97 -17.49 -11.42
C GLY A 225 9.75 -16.31 -10.48
N PHE A 226 10.77 -15.47 -10.36
CA PHE A 226 10.76 -14.28 -9.52
C PHE A 226 11.23 -13.08 -10.32
N LEU A 227 10.43 -12.02 -10.30
CA LEU A 227 10.83 -10.70 -10.79
C LEU A 227 11.34 -9.90 -9.60
N VAL A 228 12.62 -9.53 -9.64
CA VAL A 228 13.28 -8.73 -8.60
C VAL A 228 13.55 -7.33 -9.14
N VAL A 229 13.04 -6.33 -8.44
CA VAL A 229 13.23 -4.90 -8.74
C VAL A 229 14.03 -4.28 -7.60
N TRP A 230 15.20 -3.76 -7.92
CA TRP A 230 16.01 -2.94 -7.03
C TRP A 230 15.66 -1.48 -7.22
N ALA A 231 15.48 -0.78 -6.11
CA ALA A 231 15.16 0.64 -6.09
C ALA A 231 16.05 1.39 -5.10
N ARG A 232 16.44 2.61 -5.47
CA ARG A 232 17.07 3.57 -4.58
C ARG A 232 15.99 4.43 -3.93
N ARG A 233 16.04 4.56 -2.61
CA ARG A 233 15.11 5.38 -1.83
C ARG A 233 15.61 6.83 -1.79
N ILE A 234 14.77 7.77 -2.21
CA ILE A 234 15.05 9.22 -2.16
C ILE A 234 14.46 9.82 -0.88
N SER A 235 13.26 9.39 -0.50
CA SER A 235 12.58 9.79 0.73
C SER A 235 11.77 8.62 1.31
N HIS A 236 11.06 8.85 2.41
CA HIS A 236 10.19 7.80 2.99
C HIS A 236 9.12 7.31 1.99
N SER A 237 8.64 8.18 1.09
CA SER A 237 7.58 7.88 0.11
C SER A 237 8.04 7.77 -1.35
N MET A 238 9.23 8.27 -1.69
CA MET A 238 9.76 8.28 -3.06
C MET A 238 10.94 7.33 -3.23
N LYS A 239 10.89 6.52 -4.28
CA LYS A 239 11.96 5.62 -4.70
C LYS A 239 12.07 5.59 -6.22
N VAL A 240 13.27 5.33 -6.72
CA VAL A 240 13.57 5.22 -8.15
C VAL A 240 14.06 3.81 -8.42
N GLU A 241 13.43 3.14 -9.39
CA GLU A 241 13.90 1.85 -9.89
C GLU A 241 15.26 2.02 -10.57
N ILE A 242 16.22 1.19 -10.18
CA ILE A 242 17.59 1.23 -10.70
C ILE A 242 17.95 -0.04 -11.50
N ARG A 243 17.31 -1.18 -11.18
CA ARG A 243 17.54 -2.44 -11.89
C ARG A 243 16.37 -3.38 -11.71
N GLN A 244 16.02 -4.10 -12.78
CA GLN A 244 15.01 -5.15 -12.78
C GLN A 244 15.57 -6.42 -13.43
N GLU A 245 15.36 -7.57 -12.80
CA GLU A 245 15.77 -8.86 -13.34
C GLU A 245 14.77 -9.97 -13.04
N SER A 246 14.76 -11.01 -13.88
CA SER A 246 13.98 -12.22 -13.65
C SER A 246 14.92 -13.38 -13.30
N THR A 247 14.63 -14.09 -12.22
CA THR A 247 15.46 -15.20 -11.71
C THR A 247 14.58 -16.36 -11.27
N MET A 248 15.12 -17.58 -11.40
CA MET A 248 14.53 -18.80 -10.83
C MET A 248 15.10 -19.11 -9.44
N LYS A 249 16.14 -18.38 -9.03
CA LYS A 249 16.81 -18.57 -7.73
C LYS A 249 16.06 -17.78 -6.65
N PRO A 250 16.06 -18.24 -5.39
CA PRO A 250 15.43 -17.53 -4.27
C PRO A 250 16.22 -16.30 -3.80
N PHE A 251 17.01 -15.70 -4.70
CA PHE A 251 17.82 -14.54 -4.44
C PHE A 251 18.21 -13.81 -5.73
N SER A 252 18.52 -12.53 -5.57
CA SER A 252 19.16 -11.65 -6.55
C SER A 252 20.44 -11.07 -5.94
N LEU A 253 21.48 -10.92 -6.75
CA LEU A 253 22.79 -10.43 -6.33
C LEU A 253 23.23 -9.29 -7.25
N VAL A 254 23.56 -8.15 -6.66
CA VAL A 254 24.02 -6.95 -7.39
C VAL A 254 25.35 -6.48 -6.81
N GLU A 255 26.29 -6.12 -7.67
CA GLU A 255 27.58 -5.57 -7.27
C GLU A 255 27.44 -4.10 -6.89
N MET A 256 28.14 -3.68 -5.83
CA MET A 256 28.28 -2.27 -5.46
C MET A 256 29.31 -1.59 -6.38
N ASP A 257 28.87 -1.19 -7.56
CA ASP A 257 29.69 -0.67 -8.65
C ASP A 257 30.12 0.80 -8.52
N GLY A 258 29.58 1.54 -7.54
CA GLY A 258 29.84 2.97 -7.38
C GLY A 258 29.11 3.87 -8.39
N VAL A 259 28.26 3.32 -9.26
CA VAL A 259 27.46 4.07 -10.24
C VAL A 259 25.98 3.94 -9.92
N HIS A 260 25.45 2.71 -9.93
CA HIS A 260 24.05 2.42 -9.64
C HIS A 260 23.85 2.07 -8.17
N PHE A 261 24.86 1.44 -7.56
CA PHE A 261 24.85 1.01 -6.16
C PHE A 261 26.02 1.66 -5.42
N ARG A 262 25.76 2.81 -4.80
CA ARG A 262 26.77 3.64 -4.13
C ARG A 262 26.66 3.56 -2.61
N LEU A 263 27.79 3.81 -1.95
CA LEU A 263 27.81 4.05 -0.51
C LEU A 263 27.07 5.35 -0.19
N GLY A 264 26.49 5.43 1.01
CA GLY A 264 25.69 6.57 1.47
C GLY A 264 24.22 6.54 1.02
N GLU A 265 23.82 5.55 0.20
CA GLU A 265 22.47 5.42 -0.31
C GLU A 265 21.68 4.33 0.44
N THR A 266 20.34 4.43 0.39
CA THR A 266 19.43 3.42 0.92
C THR A 266 18.71 2.70 -0.20
N PHE A 267 18.76 1.38 -0.21
CA PHE A 267 18.18 0.52 -1.24
C PHE A 267 17.01 -0.30 -0.69
N SER A 268 16.05 -0.62 -1.56
CA SER A 268 15.04 -1.64 -1.30
C SER A 268 14.94 -2.59 -2.48
N CYS A 269 14.59 -3.85 -2.20
CA CYS A 269 14.28 -4.83 -3.23
C CYS A 269 12.81 -5.24 -3.12
N SER A 270 12.14 -5.30 -4.27
CA SER A 270 10.76 -5.73 -4.41
C SER A 270 10.70 -6.99 -5.25
N VAL A 271 10.00 -8.00 -4.77
CA VAL A 271 9.95 -9.32 -5.41
C VAL A 271 8.52 -9.71 -5.69
N ALA A 272 8.23 -10.03 -6.96
CA ALA A 272 6.95 -10.60 -7.40
C ALA A 272 7.18 -12.00 -7.94
N THR A 273 6.25 -12.92 -7.68
CA THR A 273 6.28 -14.29 -8.21
C THR A 273 5.59 -14.34 -9.57
N SER A 274 6.10 -15.19 -10.46
CA SER A 274 5.57 -15.41 -11.80
C SER A 274 5.62 -16.89 -12.18
N THR A 275 4.78 -17.28 -13.14
CA THR A 275 4.85 -18.65 -13.71
C THR A 275 5.95 -18.72 -14.77
N THR A 276 6.59 -19.88 -14.91
CA THR A 276 7.70 -20.11 -15.85
C THR A 276 7.27 -20.11 -17.32
N ASN A 277 6.02 -20.47 -17.62
CA ASN A 277 5.47 -20.57 -18.98
C ASN A 277 4.56 -19.37 -19.29
N PHE A 278 5.18 -18.31 -19.81
CA PHE A 278 4.57 -17.15 -20.48
C PHE A 278 3.09 -16.86 -20.22
N GLY A 279 2.87 -15.96 -19.27
CA GLY A 279 1.69 -15.10 -19.18
C GLY A 279 2.00 -14.00 -18.19
N HIS A 280 1.71 -12.74 -18.51
CA HIS A 280 1.99 -11.54 -17.69
C HIS A 280 1.30 -11.53 -16.31
N SER A 281 0.72 -12.64 -15.87
CA SER A 281 0.20 -12.83 -14.53
C SER A 281 1.37 -12.92 -13.55
N ARG A 282 1.39 -11.98 -12.61
CA ARG A 282 2.38 -11.85 -11.54
C ARG A 282 1.63 -11.66 -10.23
N SER A 283 2.22 -12.09 -9.12
CA SER A 283 1.69 -11.72 -7.81
C SER A 283 1.89 -10.21 -7.56
N ALA A 284 1.21 -9.69 -6.53
CA ALA A 284 1.61 -8.42 -5.95
C ALA A 284 3.07 -8.50 -5.45
N PRO A 285 3.90 -7.47 -5.69
CA PRO A 285 5.27 -7.45 -5.22
C PRO A 285 5.33 -7.25 -3.70
N LYS A 286 6.28 -7.93 -3.03
CA LYS A 286 6.61 -7.72 -1.62
C LYS A 286 7.93 -6.98 -1.51
N GLU A 287 7.96 -5.91 -0.74
CA GLU A 287 9.12 -5.03 -0.61
C GLU A 287 9.88 -5.27 0.71
N SER A 288 11.22 -5.20 0.64
CA SER A 288 12.13 -5.24 1.78
C SER A 288 12.07 -3.94 2.60
N GLU A 289 12.59 -4.00 3.82
CA GLU A 289 12.98 -2.77 4.51
C GLU A 289 14.10 -2.04 3.75
N GLY A 290 14.24 -0.74 4.02
CA GLY A 290 15.33 0.05 3.47
C GLY A 290 16.67 -0.39 4.06
N PHE A 291 17.60 -0.79 3.20
CA PHE A 291 18.97 -1.12 3.58
C PHE A 291 19.89 0.05 3.24
N PHE A 292 20.39 0.74 4.26
CA PHE A 292 21.43 1.75 4.07
C PHE A 292 22.76 1.06 3.82
N ALA A 293 23.44 1.37 2.72
CA ALA A 293 24.75 0.83 2.39
C ALA A 293 25.83 1.87 2.69
N GLY A 294 26.58 1.71 3.77
CA GLY A 294 27.64 2.65 4.15
C GLY A 294 27.96 2.63 5.64
N LEU A 295 28.49 3.74 6.13
CA LEU A 295 28.84 3.96 7.52
C LEU A 295 27.75 4.78 8.22
N LYS A 296 27.34 4.35 9.41
CA LYS A 296 26.42 5.09 10.27
C LYS A 296 27.05 5.41 11.61
N PHE A 297 26.75 6.60 12.12
CA PHE A 297 27.03 6.95 13.51
C PHE A 297 25.87 6.54 14.39
N PHE A 298 26.19 6.02 15.59
CA PHE A 298 25.21 5.75 16.63
C PHE A 298 25.68 6.38 17.95
N PRO A 299 24.87 7.24 18.58
CA PRO A 299 23.57 7.74 18.12
C PRO A 299 23.69 8.67 16.88
N GLU A 300 22.61 8.79 16.07
CA GLU A 300 22.61 9.62 14.84
C GLU A 300 22.79 11.13 15.14
N SER A 301 22.40 11.57 16.33
CA SER A 301 22.68 12.90 16.86
C SER A 301 23.02 12.81 18.34
N LEU A 302 23.89 13.72 18.78
CA LEU A 302 24.37 13.74 20.16
C LEU A 302 24.35 15.18 20.68
N ASN A 303 23.72 15.37 21.84
CA ASN A 303 23.73 16.64 22.55
C ASN A 303 24.78 16.57 23.63
N VAL A 304 25.81 17.41 23.53
CA VAL A 304 26.95 17.41 24.45
C VAL A 304 26.94 18.71 25.24
N ALA A 305 27.04 18.61 26.57
CA ALA A 305 27.23 19.76 27.44
C ALA A 305 28.72 19.96 27.74
N GLU A 306 29.16 21.20 27.98
CA GLU A 306 30.53 21.52 28.43
C GLU A 306 30.72 21.17 29.92
N ASP A 307 30.52 19.91 30.29
CA ASP A 307 30.58 19.43 31.67
C ASP A 307 31.74 18.46 31.93
N GLY A 308 32.64 18.30 30.95
CA GLY A 308 33.78 17.38 31.03
C GLY A 308 33.40 15.90 30.96
N ARG A 309 32.13 15.55 30.69
CA ARG A 309 31.72 14.16 30.54
C ARG A 309 32.10 13.60 29.19
N GLU A 310 32.58 12.36 29.20
CA GLU A 310 32.84 11.62 27.98
C GLU A 310 31.52 11.15 27.36
N HIS A 311 31.37 11.37 26.05
CA HIS A 311 30.24 10.88 25.28
C HIS A 311 30.71 9.87 24.26
N GLU A 312 29.94 8.80 24.10
CA GLU A 312 30.28 7.66 23.25
C GLU A 312 29.58 7.74 21.89
N VAL A 313 30.35 7.59 20.83
CA VAL A 313 29.87 7.49 19.45
C VAL A 313 30.41 6.22 18.82
N ALA A 314 29.54 5.41 18.22
CA ALA A 314 29.91 4.23 17.47
C ALA A 314 29.82 4.47 15.97
N VAL A 315 30.84 4.07 15.22
CA VAL A 315 30.78 3.98 13.74
C VAL A 315 30.48 2.54 13.35
N LEU A 316 29.35 2.33 12.68
CA LEU A 316 28.87 1.03 12.22
C LEU A 316 28.91 0.96 10.70
N SER A 317 29.65 -0.01 10.15
CA SER A 317 29.57 -0.30 8.72
C SER A 317 28.45 -1.30 8.46
N THR A 318 27.54 -0.97 7.55
CA THR A 318 26.51 -1.90 7.10
C THR A 318 26.97 -2.77 5.93
N VAL A 319 28.14 -2.51 5.38
CA VAL A 319 28.73 -3.29 4.27
C VAL A 319 30.15 -3.75 4.63
N PRO A 320 30.62 -4.91 4.17
CA PRO A 320 32.00 -5.33 4.32
C PRO A 320 32.94 -4.29 3.72
N ILE A 321 34.02 -3.98 4.44
CA ILE A 321 35.09 -3.12 3.93
C ILE A 321 36.23 -4.06 3.51
N PRO A 322 36.38 -4.36 2.21
CA PRO A 322 37.43 -5.26 1.78
C PRO A 322 38.83 -4.65 1.98
N CYS A 323 39.77 -5.45 2.47
CA CYS A 323 41.12 -5.02 2.80
C CYS A 323 42.17 -5.77 1.99
N PHE A 324 42.57 -5.20 0.84
CA PHE A 324 43.49 -5.83 -0.11
C PHE A 324 44.93 -5.28 -0.04
N GLY A 325 45.45 -5.11 1.17
CA GLY A 325 46.87 -4.78 1.38
C GLY A 325 47.74 -6.03 1.42
N ILE A 326 48.99 -5.93 0.92
CA ILE A 326 50.03 -6.99 0.97
C ILE A 326 50.28 -7.50 2.42
N ASN A 327 49.89 -6.71 3.43
CA ASN A 327 49.98 -7.04 4.85
C ASN A 327 48.62 -7.02 5.60
N HIS A 328 47.47 -7.08 4.91
CA HIS A 328 46.13 -6.91 5.49
C HIS A 328 45.91 -5.61 6.31
N GLN A 329 46.79 -4.62 6.16
CA GLN A 329 46.67 -3.31 6.80
C GLN A 329 45.71 -2.44 5.98
N CYS A 330 44.49 -2.24 6.47
CA CYS A 330 43.53 -1.28 5.94
C CYS A 330 43.08 -0.31 7.03
N GLY A 331 43.02 0.98 6.69
CA GLY A 331 42.52 2.03 7.58
C GLY A 331 41.54 2.87 6.80
N LEU A 332 40.42 3.20 7.44
CA LEU A 332 39.44 4.12 6.89
C LEU A 332 39.58 5.45 7.65
N PRO A 333 40.13 6.51 7.03
CA PRO A 333 40.22 7.81 7.69
C PRO A 333 38.81 8.37 7.87
N VAL A 334 38.44 8.67 9.12
CA VAL A 334 37.18 9.37 9.44
C VAL A 334 37.53 10.79 9.86
N VAL A 335 37.05 11.76 9.10
CA VAL A 335 37.16 13.18 9.45
C VAL A 335 35.89 13.57 10.19
N LEU A 336 36.02 14.15 11.38
CA LEU A 336 34.90 14.68 12.13
C LEU A 336 34.87 16.20 12.02
N SER A 337 33.72 16.74 11.64
CA SER A 337 33.47 18.19 11.63
C SER A 337 32.52 18.57 12.76
N VAL A 338 32.80 19.68 13.44
CA VAL A 338 31.96 20.26 14.48
C VAL A 338 31.20 21.44 13.90
N HIS A 339 29.89 21.50 14.08
CA HIS A 339 29.06 22.62 13.66
C HIS A 339 28.26 23.16 14.85
N ASP A 340 28.41 24.44 15.16
CA ASP A 340 27.68 25.14 16.22
C ASP A 340 26.65 26.10 15.58
N PRO A 341 25.34 25.82 15.67
CA PRO A 341 24.31 26.61 15.01
C PRO A 341 24.06 27.99 15.64
N ASP A 342 24.56 28.25 16.86
CA ASP A 342 24.26 29.50 17.60
C ASP A 342 25.38 30.56 17.52
N HIS A 343 26.46 30.30 16.76
CA HIS A 343 27.67 31.14 16.78
C HIS A 343 27.89 31.98 15.50
N LEU A 344 27.74 33.30 15.62
CA LEU A 344 28.08 34.32 14.61
C LEU A 344 29.56 34.76 14.64
N GLY A 345 30.47 33.99 15.27
CA GLY A 345 31.87 34.38 15.50
C GLY A 345 32.88 33.21 15.54
N HIS A 346 34.10 33.50 15.12
CA HIS A 346 35.23 32.61 14.78
C HIS A 346 35.92 31.84 15.93
N GLU A 347 35.21 31.34 16.94
CA GLU A 347 35.79 30.37 17.90
C GLU A 347 35.03 29.06 17.85
N ALA A 348 35.67 28.04 17.27
CA ALA A 348 35.14 26.68 17.20
C ALA A 348 35.12 26.06 18.60
N SER A 349 34.01 25.43 18.99
CA SER A 349 33.94 24.60 20.19
C SER A 349 35.03 23.51 20.11
N ASN A 350 35.90 23.44 21.12
CA ASN A 350 37.02 22.50 21.15
C ASN A 350 36.54 21.09 21.51
N LEU A 351 36.06 20.32 20.52
CA LEU A 351 35.92 18.87 20.68
C LEU A 351 37.28 18.19 20.43
N ALA A 352 37.73 17.42 21.41
CA ALA A 352 38.86 16.51 21.27
C ALA A 352 38.37 15.06 21.41
N LEU A 353 38.74 14.22 20.44
CA LEU A 353 38.58 12.77 20.54
C LEU A 353 39.60 12.26 21.58
N SER A 354 39.11 11.68 22.68
CA SER A 354 39.99 11.17 23.75
C SER A 354 40.51 9.77 23.46
N ALA A 355 39.72 8.91 22.80
CA ALA A 355 40.13 7.57 22.39
C ALA A 355 39.20 7.01 21.30
N CYS A 356 39.69 6.06 20.50
CA CYS A 356 38.85 5.18 19.70
C CYS A 356 39.23 3.71 20.00
N LEU A 357 38.25 2.92 20.43
CA LEU A 357 38.41 1.51 20.81
C LEU A 357 37.62 0.59 19.85
N PRO A 358 38.09 -0.65 19.60
CA PRO A 358 37.28 -1.66 18.94
C PRO A 358 35.99 -1.91 19.74
N GLY A 359 34.83 -1.74 19.11
CA GLY A 359 33.56 -2.18 19.68
C GLY A 359 33.51 -3.71 19.78
N ALA A 360 32.97 -4.23 20.88
CA ALA A 360 32.73 -5.66 21.05
C ALA A 360 31.73 -6.19 20.00
N PRO A 361 31.94 -7.38 19.42
CA PRO A 361 31.19 -7.83 18.26
C PRO A 361 29.82 -8.43 18.63
N ALA A 362 28.79 -8.11 17.85
CA ALA A 362 27.69 -9.05 17.61
C ALA A 362 28.13 -10.02 16.49
N VAL A 363 28.78 -11.12 16.90
CA VAL A 363 29.28 -12.30 16.12
C VAL A 363 30.59 -12.10 15.31
N PRO A 364 31.41 -13.17 15.11
CA PRO A 364 32.69 -13.37 15.79
C PRO A 364 33.90 -12.94 14.93
N LEU A 365 34.93 -12.35 15.55
CA LEU A 365 36.33 -12.78 15.40
C LEU A 365 37.28 -11.97 16.32
N GLN A 366 38.09 -12.74 17.04
CA GLN A 366 39.36 -12.52 17.76
C GLN A 366 39.61 -11.25 18.62
N ARG A 367 39.97 -11.58 19.87
CA ARG A 367 40.20 -10.74 21.06
C ARG A 367 41.53 -9.97 21.00
N TRP A 368 41.53 -8.66 21.27
CA TRP A 368 42.75 -7.88 21.55
C TRP A 368 42.53 -6.75 22.57
N GLN A 369 43.55 -6.48 23.38
CA GLN A 369 43.60 -5.48 24.47
C GLN A 369 44.65 -4.40 24.14
N LEU A 370 44.39 -3.13 24.48
CA LEU A 370 45.41 -2.07 24.50
C LEU A 370 45.27 -1.14 25.73
N ARG A 371 46.42 -0.61 26.17
CA ARG A 371 46.65 0.18 27.40
C ARG A 371 46.70 1.70 27.10
N PRO A 372 46.48 2.60 28.07
CA PRO A 372 46.36 4.04 27.85
C PRO A 372 47.71 4.76 27.75
N GLY A 373 47.80 5.78 26.88
CA GLY A 373 48.92 6.73 26.78
C GLY A 373 48.50 8.16 27.18
N HIS A 374 49.39 8.88 27.85
CA HIS A 374 49.19 10.16 28.57
C HIS A 374 48.94 11.39 27.68
N ILE A 375 48.11 12.31 28.19
CA ILE A 375 47.85 13.66 27.65
C ILE A 375 48.95 14.62 28.11
N PHE A 376 49.59 15.36 27.18
CA PHE A 376 50.41 16.54 27.49
C PHE A 376 49.79 17.77 26.82
N GLY A 377 49.48 18.79 27.62
CA GLY A 377 49.01 20.09 27.14
C GLY A 377 50.18 20.98 26.66
N HIS A 378 49.89 21.88 25.72
CA HIS A 378 50.81 22.98 25.39
C HIS A 378 50.07 24.28 25.08
N SER A 379 50.59 25.35 25.70
CA SER A 379 50.23 26.74 25.50
C SER A 379 50.99 27.38 24.33
N GLY A 380 50.37 28.39 23.72
CA GLY A 380 51.04 29.60 23.25
C GLY A 380 51.86 29.53 21.95
N HIS A 381 51.39 30.30 20.96
CA HIS A 381 52.07 30.76 19.75
C HIS A 381 52.32 29.74 18.62
N GLY A 382 51.87 30.16 17.43
CA GLY A 382 51.71 29.33 16.26
C GLY A 382 52.99 28.68 15.75
N LEU A 383 52.84 27.45 15.27
CA LEU A 383 53.71 26.87 14.25
C LEU A 383 53.02 25.68 13.58
N ARG A 384 53.01 25.75 12.24
CA ARG A 384 52.69 24.67 11.31
C ARG A 384 53.53 23.44 11.69
N THR A 385 52.91 22.33 12.09
CA THR A 385 53.63 21.07 12.33
C THR A 385 53.03 19.93 11.53
N ARG A 386 53.73 19.61 10.44
CA ARG A 386 53.70 18.31 9.78
C ARG A 386 54.56 17.38 10.63
N ARG A 387 54.01 16.32 11.22
CA ARG A 387 54.85 15.21 11.71
C ARG A 387 54.16 13.85 11.64
N LYS A 388 54.93 12.93 11.05
CA LYS A 388 54.75 11.49 10.95
C LYS A 388 54.60 10.87 12.33
N SER A 389 53.63 9.98 12.49
CA SER A 389 53.62 8.96 13.54
C SER A 389 53.64 7.59 12.85
N THR A 390 54.80 6.95 12.99
CA THR A 390 55.01 5.51 12.77
C THR A 390 54.56 4.80 14.04
N GLU A 391 53.46 4.06 13.99
CA GLU A 391 53.36 2.67 14.50
C GLU A 391 51.90 2.21 14.54
N ARG A 392 51.80 0.89 14.35
CA ARG A 392 50.66 -0.05 14.36
C ARG A 392 49.39 0.49 15.01
N ASP A 393 48.24 0.27 14.37
CA ASP A 393 47.14 -0.50 14.97
C ASP A 393 45.96 -0.75 14.01
N GLN A 394 45.12 -1.69 14.43
CA GLN A 394 44.34 -2.64 13.64
C GLN A 394 42.99 -2.11 13.10
N CYS A 395 42.47 -2.82 12.10
CA CYS A 395 41.23 -2.51 11.38
C CYS A 395 39.97 -2.67 12.26
N PHE A 396 39.06 -1.68 12.26
CA PHE A 396 37.84 -1.70 13.07
C PHE A 396 36.58 -1.94 12.21
N SER A 397 35.77 -2.93 12.60
CA SER A 397 34.39 -3.11 12.11
C SER A 397 33.33 -2.40 12.99
N CYS A 398 33.75 -1.88 14.14
CA CYS A 398 33.02 -0.97 15.03
C CYS A 398 34.09 -0.18 15.80
N ALA A 399 34.05 1.15 15.74
CA ALA A 399 34.90 2.00 16.57
C ALA A 399 34.02 2.76 17.56
N ARG A 400 34.27 2.60 18.86
CA ARG A 400 33.71 3.45 19.93
C ARG A 400 34.69 4.59 20.15
N CYS A 401 34.27 5.81 19.86
CA CYS A 401 35.08 6.98 20.14
C CYS A 401 34.45 7.77 21.29
N THR A 402 35.28 8.16 22.26
CA THR A 402 34.92 9.02 23.38
C THR A 402 35.35 10.45 23.08
N SER A 403 34.45 11.41 23.35
CA SER A 403 34.76 12.84 23.24
C SER A 403 34.49 13.53 24.57
N ALA A 404 35.42 14.38 25.01
CA ALA A 404 35.25 15.28 26.15
C ALA A 404 35.33 16.74 25.65
N VAL A 405 34.46 17.59 26.19
CA VAL A 405 34.51 19.04 25.95
C VAL A 405 35.01 19.70 27.22
N GLU A 406 36.24 20.22 27.18
CA GLU A 406 36.91 20.82 28.32
C GLU A 406 36.88 22.35 28.21
N LYS A 407 36.42 23.01 29.28
CA LYS A 407 36.34 24.48 29.35
C LYS A 407 37.73 25.01 29.65
N LEU A 408 38.47 25.46 28.63
CA LEU A 408 39.69 26.24 28.85
C LEU A 408 39.30 27.57 29.50
N HIS A 409 39.57 27.69 30.79
CA HIS A 409 39.32 28.89 31.59
C HIS A 409 39.85 30.15 30.87
N PRO A 410 39.00 31.13 30.54
CA PRO A 410 39.43 32.52 30.55
C PRO A 410 39.46 32.95 32.02
N GLN A 411 40.56 33.56 32.46
CA GLN A 411 40.54 34.32 33.70
C GLN A 411 39.49 35.44 33.56
N HIS A 412 38.26 35.21 33.99
CA HIS A 412 37.36 36.21 34.58
C HIS A 412 36.06 35.53 35.01
N HIS A 413 35.70 35.76 36.28
CA HIS A 413 34.45 35.34 36.89
C HIS A 413 33.26 35.92 36.12
N GLU A 414 32.48 35.07 35.44
CA GLU A 414 31.07 35.35 35.18
C GLU A 414 30.27 34.04 35.12
N SER A 415 29.24 33.97 35.96
CA SER A 415 28.33 32.84 36.10
C SER A 415 27.43 32.72 34.87
N HIS A 416 27.87 31.99 33.84
CA HIS A 416 27.01 31.60 32.74
C HIS A 416 26.49 30.16 32.91
N SER A 417 25.16 30.03 32.79
CA SER A 417 24.39 28.78 32.68
C SER A 417 25.06 27.82 31.68
N PRO A 418 25.00 26.48 31.88
CA PRO A 418 25.62 25.52 30.98
C PRO A 418 25.08 25.70 29.55
N ARG A 419 25.96 26.06 28.61
CA ARG A 419 25.63 26.15 27.18
C ARG A 419 25.32 24.74 26.69
N ARG A 420 24.22 24.59 25.97
CA ARG A 420 23.85 23.35 25.26
C ARG A 420 24.18 23.57 23.80
N SER A 421 25.10 22.79 23.27
CA SER A 421 25.45 22.82 21.85
C SER A 421 24.91 21.57 21.16
N HIS A 422 24.25 21.77 20.03
CA HIS A 422 23.73 20.70 19.18
C HIS A 422 24.76 20.36 18.11
N PHE A 423 25.19 19.10 18.04
CA PHE A 423 26.23 18.68 17.11
C PHE A 423 25.70 17.67 16.08
N HIS A 424 26.08 17.89 14.82
CA HIS A 424 25.92 16.92 13.74
C HIS A 424 27.30 16.41 13.32
N LEU A 425 27.52 15.10 13.45
CA LEU A 425 28.70 14.43 12.92
C LEU A 425 28.45 14.11 11.44
N LEU A 426 29.20 14.76 10.56
CA LEU A 426 29.16 14.53 9.12
C LEU A 426 30.38 13.72 8.71
N LEU A 427 30.17 12.66 7.92
CA LEU A 427 31.23 12.04 7.13
C LEU A 427 31.45 12.94 5.91
N SER A 428 32.65 13.50 5.77
CA SER A 428 33.08 14.12 4.51
C SER A 428 33.59 13.04 3.56
N ASP A 429 33.19 13.14 2.28
CA ASP A 429 33.50 12.21 1.19
C ASP A 429 34.98 11.81 1.05
#